data_AF-A0A3M6WXR7-F1
#
_entry.id   AF-A0A3M6WXR7-F1
#
_cell.length_a   1.000
_cell.length_b   1.000
_cell.length_c   1.000
_cell.angle_alpha   90.00
_cell.angle_beta   90.00
_cell.angle_gamma   90.00
#
_symmetry.space_group_name_H-M   'P 1'
#
loop_
_entity.id
_entity.type
_entity.pdbx_description
1 polymer ?
#
loop_
_entity_poly.entity_id
_entity_poly.type
_entity_poly.pdbx_seq_one_letter_code
_entity_poly.pdbx_strand_id
1 'polypeptide(L)'
;MAAVPMAKAADFGAHANRYYSLEVSHYKSTLDSKLLEALWNKYWVQTLSSSPLFTNREYVTHQIEDLAAKTKEVDSSLHARSSMGGPFGPTPKGMKGGNEQMGKVVKASEKIANEEKMGLLAAMVKEKVFAAQAGQADGAAHAAEANGGDPQMADAKA
;
A
#
# COMPACT_ATOMS: atom_id res chain seq x y z
N MET A 1 7.30 0.57 -12.29
CA MET A 1 8.76 0.68 -12.16
C MET A 1 9.08 0.74 -10.68
N ALA A 2 9.75 -0.28 -10.14
CA ALA A 2 10.14 -0.25 -8.72
C ALA A 2 11.10 0.92 -8.50
N ALA A 3 10.79 1.78 -7.54
CA ALA A 3 11.67 2.87 -7.16
C ALA A 3 12.89 2.25 -6.46
N VAL A 4 14.08 2.43 -7.03
CA VAL A 4 15.32 1.95 -6.43
C VAL A 4 15.69 2.90 -5.28
N PRO A 5 15.93 2.39 -4.06
CA PRO A 5 16.41 3.19 -2.94
C PRO A 5 17.70 3.92 -3.26
N MET A 6 17.86 5.14 -2.73
CA MET A 6 19.03 5.99 -3.02
C MET A 6 20.36 5.30 -2.67
N ALA A 7 20.39 4.58 -1.55
CA ALA A 7 21.56 3.83 -1.10
C ALA A 7 22.05 2.75 -2.09
N LYS A 8 21.15 2.25 -2.94
CA LYS A 8 21.47 1.23 -3.96
C LYS A 8 21.52 1.78 -5.36
N ALA A 9 21.15 3.04 -5.58
CA ALA A 9 21.07 3.64 -6.91
C ALA A 9 22.40 3.66 -7.67
N ALA A 10 23.54 3.81 -6.97
CA ALA A 10 24.87 3.81 -7.59
C ALA A 10 25.33 2.42 -8.08
N ASP A 11 24.87 1.37 -7.40
CA ASP A 11 25.20 -0.03 -7.73
C ASP A 11 24.16 -0.64 -8.70
N PHE A 12 22.96 -0.07 -8.71
CA PHE A 12 21.87 -0.49 -9.61
C PHE A 12 22.20 -0.16 -11.06
N GLY A 13 22.56 -1.18 -11.83
CA GLY A 13 22.89 -1.05 -13.25
C GLY A 13 24.34 -1.41 -13.59
N ALA A 14 25.26 -1.38 -12.62
CA ALA A 14 26.67 -1.73 -12.84
C ALA A 14 26.86 -3.18 -13.32
N HIS A 15 25.89 -4.05 -13.02
CA HIS A 15 25.86 -5.45 -13.42
C HIS A 15 24.65 -5.82 -14.29
N ALA A 16 23.90 -4.84 -14.81
CA ALA A 16 22.72 -5.10 -15.63
C ALA A 16 23.05 -5.81 -16.95
N ASN A 17 24.30 -5.74 -17.43
CA ASN A 17 24.76 -6.47 -18.61
C ASN A 17 25.13 -7.93 -18.35
N ARG A 18 25.22 -8.37 -17.08
CA ARG A 18 25.64 -9.72 -16.71
C ARG A 18 24.47 -10.71 -16.65
N TYR A 19 23.24 -10.22 -16.69
CA TYR A 19 22.02 -11.01 -16.58
C TYR A 19 20.97 -10.49 -17.57
N TYR A 20 20.00 -11.33 -17.92
CA TYR A 20 18.87 -10.98 -18.77
C TYR A 20 17.56 -11.38 -18.10
N SER A 21 16.50 -10.62 -18.35
CA SER A 21 15.19 -10.93 -17.80
C SER A 21 14.63 -12.17 -18.50
N LEU A 22 14.15 -13.12 -17.71
CA LEU A 22 13.34 -14.23 -18.18
C LEU A 22 11.87 -13.92 -17.96
N GLU A 23 11.01 -14.46 -18.83
CA GLU A 23 9.58 -14.49 -18.57
C GLU A 23 9.30 -15.50 -17.46
N VAL A 24 8.71 -15.03 -16.36
CA VAL A 24 8.38 -15.87 -15.21
C VAL A 24 6.90 -16.23 -15.31
N SER A 25 6.63 -17.51 -15.58
CA SER A 25 5.28 -18.08 -15.47
C SER A 25 5.15 -18.88 -14.18
N HIS A 26 3.93 -18.90 -13.62
CA HIS A 26 3.61 -19.66 -12.42
C HIS A 26 2.68 -20.81 -12.79
N TYR A 27 2.94 -21.98 -12.23
CA TYR A 27 2.03 -23.12 -12.30
C TYR A 27 1.69 -23.59 -10.89
N LYS A 28 0.53 -24.22 -10.74
CA LYS A 28 0.12 -24.90 -9.51
C LYS A 28 -0.41 -26.27 -9.87
N SER A 29 -0.18 -27.27 -9.02
CA SER A 29 -0.70 -28.60 -9.27
C SER A 29 -2.22 -28.66 -9.04
N THR A 30 -2.87 -29.73 -9.51
CA THR A 30 -4.28 -29.99 -9.22
C THR A 30 -4.53 -30.19 -7.73
N LEU A 31 -3.57 -30.77 -7.00
CA LEU A 31 -3.63 -30.91 -5.55
C LEU A 31 -3.48 -29.56 -4.84
N ASP A 32 -2.50 -28.73 -5.23
CA ASP A 32 -2.30 -27.41 -4.64
C ASP A 32 -3.53 -26.52 -4.83
N SER A 33 -4.18 -26.63 -5.99
CA SER A 33 -5.41 -25.89 -6.27
C SER A 33 -6.51 -26.25 -5.27
N LYS A 34 -6.74 -27.54 -5.01
CA LYS A 34 -7.73 -28.01 -4.04
C LYS A 34 -7.37 -27.61 -2.60
N LEU A 35 -6.08 -27.68 -2.25
CA LEU A 35 -5.62 -27.34 -0.92
C LEU A 35 -5.75 -25.84 -0.64
N LEU A 36 -5.36 -24.98 -1.59
CA LEU A 36 -5.49 -23.52 -1.46
C LEU A 36 -6.96 -23.09 -1.40
N GLU A 37 -7.86 -23.74 -2.12
CA GLU A 37 -9.30 -23.49 -2.03
C GLU A 37 -9.86 -23.86 -0.65
N ALA A 38 -9.49 -25.03 -0.12
CA ALA A 38 -9.87 -25.42 1.23
C ALA A 38 -9.30 -24.47 2.29
N LEU A 39 -8.06 -24.00 2.08
CA LEU A 39 -7.41 -23.05 2.98
C LEU A 39 -8.09 -21.68 2.92
N TRP A 40 -8.50 -21.22 1.74
CA TRP A 40 -9.26 -19.98 1.59
C TRP A 40 -10.57 -20.01 2.40
N ASN A 41 -11.31 -21.13 2.34
CA ASN A 41 -12.56 -21.29 3.09
C ASN A 41 -12.39 -21.14 4.61
N LYS A 42 -11.19 -21.41 5.15
CA LYS A 42 -10.89 -21.28 6.58
C LYS A 42 -10.18 -19.97 6.95
N TYR A 43 -9.34 -19.43 6.06
CA TYR A 43 -8.44 -18.31 6.37
C TYR A 43 -8.82 -16.97 5.71
N TRP A 44 -9.94 -16.88 5.00
CA TRP A 44 -10.40 -15.62 4.38
C TRP A 44 -10.52 -14.45 5.37
N VAL A 45 -10.86 -14.73 6.64
CA VAL A 45 -10.97 -13.71 7.70
C VAL A 45 -9.63 -13.00 7.94
N GLN A 46 -8.50 -13.71 7.82
CA GLN A 46 -7.18 -13.10 7.98
C GLN A 46 -6.93 -12.05 6.89
N THR A 47 -7.34 -12.34 5.65
CA THR A 47 -7.20 -11.40 4.52
C THR A 47 -8.01 -10.13 4.78
N LEU A 48 -9.24 -10.25 5.28
CA LEU A 48 -10.09 -9.09 5.58
C LEU A 48 -9.66 -8.32 6.83
N SER A 49 -9.17 -8.99 7.87
CA SER A 49 -8.73 -8.32 9.10
C SER A 49 -7.38 -7.64 8.94
N SER A 50 -6.54 -8.12 8.02
CA SER A 50 -5.24 -7.51 7.73
C SER A 50 -5.37 -6.04 7.35
N SER A 51 -4.41 -5.23 7.78
CA SER A 51 -4.37 -3.79 7.53
C SER A 51 -2.97 -3.39 7.05
N PRO A 52 -2.81 -3.11 5.74
CA PRO A 52 -1.52 -2.74 5.16
C PRO A 52 -0.88 -1.51 5.83
N LEU A 53 -1.69 -0.61 6.39
CA LEU A 53 -1.24 0.61 7.08
C LEU A 53 -0.40 0.33 8.32
N PHE A 54 -0.63 -0.82 8.98
CA PHE A 54 0.15 -1.21 10.16
C PHE A 54 1.31 -2.12 9.77
N THR A 55 1.08 -3.09 8.90
CA THR A 55 2.09 -4.10 8.56
C THR A 55 3.23 -3.54 7.70
N ASN A 56 2.95 -2.58 6.81
CA ASN A 56 3.95 -1.98 5.92
C ASN A 56 4.42 -0.58 6.36
N ARG A 57 4.10 -0.15 7.59
CA ARG A 57 4.38 1.21 8.06
C ARG A 57 5.86 1.58 7.94
N GLU A 58 6.75 0.70 8.39
CA GLU A 58 8.20 0.95 8.36
C GLU A 58 8.71 1.09 6.93
N TYR A 59 8.26 0.21 6.03
CA TYR A 59 8.60 0.25 4.62
C TYR A 59 8.15 1.57 3.96
N VAL A 60 6.92 2.04 4.24
CA VAL A 60 6.43 3.32 3.71
C VAL A 60 7.20 4.49 4.31
N THR A 61 7.54 4.44 5.60
CA THR A 61 8.34 5.49 6.27
C THR A 61 9.69 5.65 5.59
N HIS A 62 10.40 4.55 5.34
CA HIS A 62 11.66 4.59 4.60
C HIS A 62 11.51 5.06 3.15
N GLN A 63 10.43 4.70 2.45
CA GLN A 63 10.16 5.24 1.12
C GLN A 63 9.96 6.77 1.13
N ILE A 64 9.33 7.31 2.19
CA ILE A 64 9.14 8.76 2.36
C ILE A 64 10.47 9.45 2.70
N GLU A 65 11.31 8.85 3.54
CA GLU A 65 12.66 9.33 3.85
C GLU A 65 13.52 9.42 2.57
N ASP A 66 13.52 8.35 1.77
CA ASP A 66 14.22 8.32 0.47
C ASP A 66 13.67 9.37 -0.50
N LEU A 67 12.35 9.56 -0.55
CA LEU A 67 11.70 10.59 -1.37
C LEU A 67 12.11 11.99 -0.95
N ALA A 68 12.19 12.27 0.36
CA ALA A 68 12.61 13.55 0.91
C ALA A 68 14.10 13.83 0.57
N ALA A 69 14.97 12.84 0.74
CA ALA A 69 16.37 12.94 0.37
C ALA A 69 16.54 13.25 -1.13
N LYS A 70 15.79 12.54 -1.98
CA LYS A 70 15.83 12.74 -3.44
C LYS A 70 15.28 14.11 -3.88
N THR A 71 14.22 14.59 -3.22
CA THR A 71 13.68 15.93 -3.47
C THR A 71 14.72 17.00 -3.13
N LYS A 72 15.44 16.86 -2.00
CA LYS A 72 16.51 17.78 -1.60
C LYS A 72 17.68 17.78 -2.59
N GLU A 73 18.06 16.61 -3.11
CA GLU A 73 19.10 16.51 -4.15
C GLU A 73 18.68 17.25 -5.42
N VAL A 74 17.43 17.05 -5.88
CA VAL A 74 16.89 17.75 -7.05
C VAL A 74 16.88 19.26 -6.83
N ASP A 75 16.41 19.74 -5.68
CA ASP A 75 16.39 21.16 -5.34
C ASP A 75 17.80 21.79 -5.32
N SER A 76 18.77 21.12 -4.67
CA SER A 76 20.16 21.57 -4.67
C SER A 76 20.78 21.61 -6.07
N SER A 77 20.42 20.66 -6.94
CA SER A 77 20.87 20.63 -8.34
C SER A 77 20.29 21.77 -9.18
N LEU A 78 19.07 22.23 -8.85
CA LEU A 78 18.42 23.36 -9.50
C LEU A 78 19.03 24.68 -9.02
N HIS A 79 19.28 24.84 -7.72
CA HIS A 79 19.94 26.02 -7.13
C HIS A 79 21.39 26.19 -7.61
N ALA A 80 22.17 25.11 -7.70
CA ALA A 80 23.53 25.16 -8.24
C ALA A 80 23.56 25.61 -9.71
N ARG A 81 22.50 25.28 -10.48
CA ARG A 81 22.36 25.68 -11.89
C ARG A 81 21.88 27.12 -12.05
N SER A 82 21.03 27.64 -11.15
CA SER A 82 20.61 29.05 -11.19
C SER A 82 21.73 30.01 -10.79
N SER A 83 22.63 29.59 -9.89
CA SER A 83 23.78 30.39 -9.46
C SER A 83 24.91 30.49 -10.49
N MET A 84 24.96 29.62 -11.51
CA MET A 84 26.04 29.57 -12.52
C MET A 84 25.64 30.23 -13.85
N GLY A 85 24.41 30.75 -13.99
CA GLY A 85 23.84 31.26 -15.24
C GLY A 85 23.56 32.76 -15.22
N GLY A 86 24.57 33.58 -15.49
CA GLY A 86 24.35 34.97 -15.92
C GLY A 86 23.72 35.03 -17.33
N PRO A 87 23.08 36.15 -17.73
CA PRO A 87 22.26 36.26 -18.94
C PRO A 87 22.94 36.00 -20.30
N PHE A 88 24.26 35.76 -20.33
CA PHE A 88 25.07 35.64 -21.54
C PHE A 88 25.97 34.39 -21.61
N GLY A 89 25.79 33.41 -20.72
CA GLY A 89 26.53 32.15 -20.77
C GLY A 89 25.93 31.14 -21.76
N PRO A 90 26.73 30.33 -22.48
CA PRO A 90 26.20 29.32 -23.39
C PRO A 90 25.31 28.33 -22.63
N THR A 91 24.03 28.25 -22.99
CA THR A 91 23.08 27.30 -22.40
C THR A 91 23.61 25.87 -22.55
N PRO A 92 23.99 25.17 -21.47
CA PRO A 92 24.48 23.82 -21.57
C PRO A 92 23.34 22.90 -22.01
N LYS A 93 23.65 21.98 -22.92
CA LYS A 93 22.76 20.94 -23.49
C LYS A 93 22.27 19.90 -22.46
N GLY A 94 22.23 20.24 -21.18
CA GLY A 94 21.86 19.41 -20.02
C GLY A 94 20.55 19.80 -19.32
N MET A 95 19.84 20.82 -19.82
CA MET A 95 18.53 21.29 -19.30
C MET A 95 17.46 20.17 -19.17
N LYS A 96 17.64 19.06 -19.90
CA LYS A 96 16.70 17.92 -19.95
C LYS A 96 16.75 17.02 -18.70
N GLY A 97 17.89 16.97 -18.00
CA GLY A 97 18.11 16.02 -16.89
C GLY A 97 17.39 16.38 -15.59
N GLY A 98 17.29 17.68 -15.24
CA GLY A 98 16.61 18.12 -14.02
C GLY A 98 15.09 17.88 -14.05
N ASN A 99 14.46 18.10 -15.21
CA ASN A 99 13.03 17.84 -15.38
C ASN A 99 12.71 16.34 -15.32
N GLU A 100 13.61 15.49 -15.82
CA GLU A 100 13.45 14.03 -15.75
C GLU A 100 13.60 13.49 -14.31
N GLN A 101 14.54 14.03 -13.53
CA GLN A 101 14.69 13.68 -12.12
C GLN A 101 13.48 14.13 -11.28
N MET A 102 12.95 15.33 -11.54
CA MET A 102 11.71 15.80 -10.92
C MET A 102 10.52 14.90 -11.27
N GLY A 103 10.38 14.51 -12.54
CA GLY A 103 9.34 13.56 -12.96
C GLY A 103 9.44 12.19 -12.28
N LYS A 104 10.64 11.73 -11.93
CA LYS A 104 10.84 10.49 -11.15
C LYS A 104 10.40 10.65 -9.69
N VAL A 105 10.63 11.82 -9.08
CA VAL A 105 10.16 12.15 -7.72
C VAL A 105 8.63 12.17 -7.69
N VAL A 106 7.99 12.85 -8.65
CA VAL A 106 6.51 12.90 -8.75
C VAL A 106 5.90 11.50 -8.85
N LYS A 107 6.43 10.65 -9.74
CA LYS A 107 5.95 9.26 -9.87
C LYS A 107 6.13 8.43 -8.60
N ALA A 108 7.23 8.65 -7.87
CA ALA A 108 7.46 7.98 -6.60
C ALA A 108 6.47 8.46 -5.52
N SER A 109 6.20 9.77 -5.44
CA SER A 109 5.18 10.31 -4.53
C SER A 109 3.78 9.83 -4.84
N GLU A 110 3.40 9.75 -6.12
CA GLU A 110 2.09 9.22 -6.55
C GLU A 110 1.93 7.75 -6.16
N LYS A 111 2.99 6.95 -6.30
CA LYS A 111 2.99 5.54 -5.90
C LYS A 111 2.74 5.40 -4.39
N ILE A 112 3.46 6.14 -3.56
CA ILE A 112 3.29 6.12 -2.10
C ILE A 112 1.87 6.58 -1.73
N ALA A 113 1.40 7.68 -2.31
CA ALA A 113 0.05 8.19 -2.04
C ALA A 113 -1.06 7.19 -2.41
N ASN A 114 -0.90 6.48 -3.52
CA ASN A 114 -1.86 5.45 -3.95
C ASN A 114 -1.86 4.23 -3.02
N GLU A 115 -0.68 3.80 -2.52
CA GLU A 115 -0.56 2.71 -1.55
C GLU A 115 -1.28 3.07 -0.23
N GLU A 116 -1.03 4.27 0.30
CA GLU A 116 -1.66 4.77 1.53
C GLU A 116 -3.18 4.95 1.36
N LYS A 117 -3.61 5.51 0.23
CA LYS A 117 -5.04 5.66 -0.09
C LYS A 117 -5.73 4.30 -0.15
N MET A 118 -5.11 3.29 -0.76
CA MET A 118 -5.68 1.94 -0.82
C MET A 118 -5.79 1.31 0.56
N GLY A 119 -4.79 1.49 1.42
CA GLY A 119 -4.84 1.08 2.82
C GLY A 119 -5.95 1.78 3.61
N LEU A 120 -6.11 3.09 3.43
CA LEU A 120 -7.17 3.87 4.08
C LEU A 120 -8.56 3.46 3.60
N LEU A 121 -8.76 3.29 2.30
CA LEU A 121 -10.04 2.83 1.74
C LEU A 121 -10.42 1.46 2.31
N ALA A 122 -9.47 0.53 2.41
CA ALA A 122 -9.71 -0.76 3.05
C ALA A 122 -10.14 -0.61 4.52
N ALA A 123 -9.52 0.30 5.27
CA ALA A 123 -9.92 0.57 6.66
C ALA A 123 -11.33 1.17 6.77
N MET A 124 -11.66 2.16 5.92
CA MET A 124 -12.99 2.77 5.88
C MET A 124 -14.09 1.77 5.52
N VAL A 125 -13.84 0.88 4.56
CA VAL A 125 -14.79 -0.18 4.21
C VAL A 125 -15.01 -1.12 5.39
N LYS A 126 -13.94 -1.52 6.09
CA LYS A 126 -14.05 -2.37 7.28
C LYS A 126 -14.86 -1.69 8.39
N GLU A 127 -14.63 -0.41 8.64
CA GLU A 127 -15.42 0.37 9.61
C GLU A 127 -16.90 0.42 9.22
N LYS A 128 -17.22 0.73 7.96
CA LYS A 128 -18.62 0.83 7.50
C LYS A 128 -19.35 -0.50 7.51
N VAL A 129 -18.69 -1.60 7.16
CA VAL A 129 -19.31 -2.93 7.11
C VAL A 129 -19.47 -3.51 8.51
N PHE A 130 -18.42 -3.45 9.33
CA PHE A 130 -18.40 -4.17 10.61
C PHE A 130 -18.72 -3.29 11.82
N ALA A 131 -18.23 -2.04 11.88
CA ALA A 131 -18.44 -1.18 13.05
C ALA A 131 -19.83 -0.51 13.06
N ALA A 132 -20.36 -0.12 11.89
CA ALA A 132 -21.69 0.49 11.81
C ALA A 132 -22.83 -0.49 12.14
N GLN A 133 -22.65 -1.79 11.86
CA GLN A 133 -23.62 -2.83 12.20
C GLN A 133 -23.48 -3.31 13.65
N ALA A 134 -22.28 -3.30 14.23
CA ALA A 134 -22.06 -3.69 15.62
C ALA A 134 -22.86 -2.81 16.61
N GLY A 135 -22.94 -1.50 16.38
CA GLY A 135 -23.75 -0.60 17.21
C GLY A 135 -25.27 -0.83 17.11
N GLN A 136 -25.76 -1.41 16.02
CA GLN A 136 -27.18 -1.76 15.85
C GLN A 136 -27.51 -3.13 16.44
N ALA A 137 -26.56 -4.08 16.39
CA ALA A 137 -26.70 -5.40 17.00
C ALA A 137 -26.73 -5.32 18.53
N ASP A 138 -25.93 -4.45 19.14
CA ASP A 138 -25.91 -4.24 20.60
C ASP A 138 -27.23 -3.61 21.09
N GLY A 139 -27.78 -2.65 20.34
CA GLY A 139 -29.09 -2.06 20.62
C GLY A 139 -30.26 -3.03 20.44
N ALA A 140 -30.19 -3.94 19.47
CA ALA A 140 -31.20 -4.98 19.25
C ALA A 140 -31.11 -6.11 20.30
N ALA A 141 -29.91 -6.48 20.75
CA ALA A 141 -29.70 -7.45 21.83
C ALA A 141 -30.25 -6.92 23.17
N HIS A 142 -29.98 -5.65 23.50
CA HIS A 142 -30.54 -5.01 24.70
C HIS A 142 -32.07 -4.85 24.64
N ALA A 143 -32.64 -4.62 23.45
CA ALA A 143 -34.10 -4.55 23.26
C ALA A 143 -34.80 -5.92 23.33
N ALA A 144 -34.08 -7.00 23.01
CA ALA A 144 -34.57 -8.37 23.12
C ALA A 144 -34.55 -8.88 24.58
N GLU A 145 -33.51 -8.56 25.36
CA GLU A 145 -33.49 -8.85 26.81
C GLU A 145 -34.57 -8.11 27.59
N ALA A 146 -34.97 -6.90 27.15
CA ALA A 146 -36.03 -6.13 27.80
C ALA A 146 -37.46 -6.66 27.52
N ASN A 147 -37.66 -7.49 26.49
CA ASN A 147 -39.00 -7.96 26.06
C ASN A 147 -39.22 -9.48 26.23
N GLY A 148 -38.26 -10.22 26.81
CA GLY A 148 -38.36 -11.65 27.05
C GLY A 148 -39.18 -12.00 28.30
N GLY A 149 -40.49 -11.75 28.29
CA GLY A 149 -41.42 -12.35 29.25
C GLY A 149 -41.59 -13.85 28.98
N ASP A 150 -41.32 -14.67 29.99
CA ASP A 150 -41.40 -16.15 29.97
C ASP A 150 -42.66 -16.69 29.26
N PRO A 151 -42.53 -17.51 28.20
CA PRO A 151 -43.62 -18.36 27.75
C PRO A 151 -43.68 -19.58 28.68
N GLN A 152 -44.66 -19.56 29.58
CA GLN A 152 -44.99 -20.64 30.49
C GLN A 152 -45.24 -21.94 29.70
N MET A 153 -44.38 -22.95 29.87
CA MET A 153 -44.57 -24.27 29.29
C MET A 153 -45.77 -24.95 29.96
N ALA A 154 -46.87 -25.12 29.21
CA ALA A 154 -48.00 -25.92 29.64
C ALA A 154 -47.70 -27.39 29.39
N ASP A 155 -47.62 -28.16 30.48
CA ASP A 155 -47.53 -29.62 30.51
C ASP A 155 -48.65 -30.27 29.67
N ALA A 156 -48.29 -30.96 28.59
CA ALA A 156 -49.16 -31.93 27.93
C ALA A 156 -48.92 -33.30 28.57
N LYS A 157 -49.84 -33.71 29.44
CA LYS A 157 -49.83 -35.00 30.14
C LYS A 157 -50.61 -36.05 29.31
N ALA A 158 -49.92 -37.18 29.07
CA ALA A 158 -50.39 -38.54 28.72
C ALA A 158 -51.42 -38.72 27.59
#